data_AF-A0A9D6WNM2-F1
#
_entry.id   AF-A0A9D6WNM2-F1
#
_cell.length_a   1.000
_cell.length_b   1.000
_cell.length_c   1.000
_cell.angle_alpha   90.00
_cell.angle_beta   90.00
_cell.angle_gamma   90.00
#
_symmetry.space_group_name_H-M   'P 1'
#
loop_
_entity.id
_entity.type
_entity.pdbx_description
1 polymer ?
#
loop_
_entity_poly.entity_id
_entity_poly.type
_entity_poly.pdbx_seq_one_letter_code
_entity_poly.pdbx_strand_id
1 'polypeptide(L)'
;MRDERGDFLSKAREALRGAELELSARCFNNAANRAYYACFFAAIVALLNAGIRPYGKQWGHEFVQAQFSGVLIRKRKLYSVELRDVLTKNIQSRTLADYDSISVTE
;
A
#
# COMPACT_ATOMS: atom_id res chain seq x y z
N MET A 1 -2.98 -4.25 25.39
CA MET A 1 -3.31 -3.20 24.39
C MET A 1 -3.07 -3.79 23.01
N ARG A 2 -3.99 -3.66 22.06
CA ARG A 2 -3.86 -4.27 20.72
C ARG A 2 -2.68 -3.64 19.98
N ASP A 3 -1.77 -4.44 19.43
CA ASP A 3 -0.64 -3.95 18.64
C ASP A 3 -1.08 -3.67 17.19
N GLU A 4 -1.54 -2.45 16.96
CA GLU A 4 -1.97 -1.99 15.65
C GLU A 4 -0.88 -2.14 14.57
N ARG A 5 0.40 -1.96 14.94
CA ARG A 5 1.52 -2.10 14.00
C ARG A 5 1.70 -3.55 13.59
N GLY A 6 1.69 -4.47 14.56
CA GLY A 6 1.74 -5.91 14.32
C GLY A 6 0.59 -6.40 13.45
N ASP A 7 -0.63 -5.89 13.68
CA ASP A 7 -1.81 -6.23 12.90
C ASP A 7 -1.67 -5.79 11.43
N PHE A 8 -1.26 -4.54 11.18
CA PHE A 8 -1.05 -4.05 9.81
C PHE A 8 0.13 -4.73 9.12
N LEU A 9 1.21 -5.04 9.84
CA LEU A 9 2.33 -5.78 9.27
C LEU A 9 1.92 -7.20 8.85
N SER A 10 1.08 -7.86 9.66
CA SER A 10 0.54 -9.17 9.32
C SER A 10 -0.34 -9.11 8.07
N LYS A 11 -1.23 -8.12 7.99
CA LYS A 11 -2.05 -7.86 6.79
C LYS A 11 -1.22 -7.53 5.55
N ALA A 12 -0.13 -6.77 5.70
CA ALA A 12 0.76 -6.45 4.59
C ALA A 12 1.41 -7.72 4.01
N ARG A 13 1.87 -8.61 4.88
CA ARG A 13 2.48 -9.90 4.50
C ARG A 13 1.47 -10.86 3.88
N GLU A 14 0.26 -10.91 4.42
CA GLU A 14 -0.84 -11.71 3.87
C GLU A 14 -1.22 -11.23 2.47
N ALA A 15 -1.39 -9.91 2.29
CA ALA A 15 -1.70 -9.32 0.99
C ALA A 15 -0.57 -9.54 -0.03
N LEU A 16 0.70 -9.44 0.39
CA LEU A 16 1.85 -9.74 -0.49
C LEU A 16 1.80 -11.18 -0.98
N ARG A 17 1.61 -12.14 -0.07
CA ARG A 17 1.48 -13.56 -0.44
C ARG A 17 0.31 -13.79 -1.39
N GLY A 18 -0.83 -13.12 -1.13
CA GLY A 18 -1.99 -13.16 -2.03
C GLY A 18 -1.63 -12.63 -3.43
N ALA A 19 -0.92 -11.50 -3.51
CA ALA A 19 -0.51 -10.93 -4.80
C ALA A 19 0.40 -11.88 -5.59
N GLU A 20 1.36 -12.52 -4.93
CA GLU A 20 2.28 -13.48 -5.55
C GLU A 20 1.54 -14.71 -6.10
N LEU A 21 0.58 -15.25 -5.34
CA LEU A 21 -0.23 -16.39 -5.77
C LEU A 21 -1.10 -16.02 -6.98
N GLU A 22 -1.82 -14.90 -6.92
CA GLU A 22 -2.69 -14.44 -8.01
C GLU A 22 -1.87 -14.13 -9.27
N LEU A 23 -0.67 -13.56 -9.12
CA LEU A 23 0.24 -13.33 -10.23
C LEU A 23 0.69 -14.64 -10.88
N SER A 24 1.05 -15.65 -10.08
CA SER A 24 1.44 -16.97 -10.60
C SER A 24 0.30 -17.68 -11.34
N ALA A 25 -0.95 -17.42 -10.92
CA ALA A 25 -2.17 -17.91 -11.54
C ALA A 25 -2.63 -17.07 -12.75
N ARG A 26 -1.87 -16.01 -13.12
CA ARG A 26 -2.21 -15.04 -14.17
C ARG A 26 -3.52 -14.27 -13.92
N CYS A 27 -3.94 -14.17 -12.66
CA CYS A 27 -5.08 -13.37 -12.22
C CYS A 27 -4.64 -11.92 -11.97
N PHE A 28 -4.27 -11.20 -13.03
CA PHE A 28 -3.58 -9.91 -12.93
C PHE A 28 -4.37 -8.81 -12.19
N ASN A 29 -5.69 -8.73 -12.39
CA ASN A 29 -6.53 -7.76 -11.67
C ASN A 29 -6.49 -8.01 -10.15
N ASN A 30 -6.64 -9.27 -9.73
CA ASN A 30 -6.54 -9.66 -8.32
C ASN A 30 -5.13 -9.39 -7.78
N ALA A 31 -4.10 -9.72 -8.55
CA ALA A 31 -2.72 -9.49 -8.16
C ALA A 31 -2.45 -7.99 -7.92
N ALA A 32 -2.92 -7.11 -8.82
CA ALA A 32 -2.79 -5.66 -8.68
C ALA A 32 -3.51 -5.13 -7.41
N ASN A 33 -4.72 -5.62 -7.14
CA ASN A 33 -5.45 -5.28 -5.93
C ASN A 33 -4.68 -5.66 -4.66
N ARG A 34 -4.19 -6.91 -4.60
CA ARG A 34 -3.45 -7.42 -3.43
C ARG A 34 -2.09 -6.73 -3.27
N ALA A 35 -1.38 -6.46 -4.36
CA ALA A 35 -0.11 -5.75 -4.34
C ALA A 35 -0.27 -4.33 -3.77
N TYR A 36 -1.34 -3.63 -4.17
CA TYR A 36 -1.66 -2.33 -3.59
C TYR A 36 -1.88 -2.42 -2.07
N TYR A 37 -2.72 -3.34 -1.61
CA TYR A 37 -3.00 -3.46 -0.17
C TYR A 37 -1.77 -3.86 0.64
N ALA A 38 -0.86 -4.67 0.09
CA ALA A 38 0.41 -4.98 0.71
C ALA A 38 1.23 -3.70 0.96
N CYS A 39 1.37 -2.86 -0.07
CA CYS A 39 2.08 -1.58 0.02
C CYS A 39 1.36 -0.61 0.98
N PHE A 40 0.04 -0.54 0.92
CA PHE A 40 -0.77 0.36 1.74
C PHE A 40 -0.62 0.04 3.24
N PHE A 41 -0.73 -1.23 3.63
CA PHE A 41 -0.54 -1.62 5.03
C PHE A 41 0.91 -1.42 5.49
N ALA A 42 1.90 -1.72 4.64
CA ALA A 42 3.31 -1.45 4.96
C ALA A 42 3.57 0.06 5.18
N ALA A 43 2.96 0.92 4.36
CA ALA A 43 3.05 2.37 4.52
C ALA A 43 2.39 2.86 5.83
N ILE A 44 1.26 2.27 6.22
CA ILE A 44 0.64 2.54 7.53
C ILE A 44 1.61 2.20 8.68
N VAL A 45 2.27 1.03 8.63
CA VAL A 45 3.27 0.65 9.65
C VAL A 45 4.42 1.67 9.69
N ALA A 46 4.92 2.10 8.54
CA ALA A 46 5.96 3.13 8.44
C ALA A 46 5.53 4.46 9.07
N LEU A 47 4.29 4.90 8.81
CA LEU A 47 3.72 6.12 9.40
C LEU A 47 3.53 5.98 10.92
N LEU A 48 3.03 4.84 11.38
CA LEU A 48 2.87 4.53 12.79
C LEU A 48 4.20 4.59 13.55
N ASN A 49 5.27 4.02 12.97
CA ASN A 49 6.63 4.06 13.51
C ASN A 49 7.22 5.48 13.53
N ALA A 50 6.81 6.33 12.60
CA ALA A 50 7.20 7.74 12.54
C ALA A 50 6.35 8.67 13.42
N GLY A 51 5.44 8.11 14.23
CA GLY A 51 4.55 8.84 15.13
C GLY A 51 3.38 9.53 14.43
N ILE A 52 3.11 9.21 13.15
CA ILE A 52 2.02 9.80 12.38
C ILE A 52 0.75 8.96 12.57
N ARG A 53 -0.39 9.64 12.67
CA ARG A 53 -1.72 9.04 12.86
C ARG A 53 -2.72 9.69 11.91
N PRO A 54 -3.78 8.97 11.50
CA PRO A 54 -4.85 9.54 10.69
C PRO A 54 -5.63 10.57 11.51
N TYR A 55 -6.25 11.53 10.82
CA TYR A 55 -7.12 12.52 11.45
C TYR A 55 -8.42 11.92 12.03
N GLY A 56 -8.81 10.72 11.59
CA GLY A 56 -9.99 9.99 12.07
C GLY A 56 -9.66 8.54 12.45
N LYS A 57 -10.68 7.70 12.59
CA LYS A 57 -10.49 6.28 12.97
C LYS A 57 -9.90 5.41 11.84
N GLN A 58 -9.96 5.88 10.59
CA GLN A 58 -9.58 5.10 9.42
C GLN A 58 -8.41 5.74 8.69
N TRP A 59 -7.58 4.89 8.09
CA TRP A 59 -6.50 5.29 7.19
C TRP A 59 -7.07 5.53 5.79
N GLY A 60 -7.14 6.80 5.38
CA GLY A 60 -7.52 7.16 4.01
C GLY A 60 -6.36 6.94 3.03
N HIS A 61 -6.67 6.50 1.80
CA HIS A 61 -5.67 6.23 0.77
C HIS A 61 -4.85 7.48 0.41
N GLU A 62 -5.52 8.60 0.15
CA GLU A 62 -4.87 9.89 -0.16
C GLU A 62 -3.97 10.36 0.98
N PHE A 63 -4.44 10.22 2.23
CA PHE A 63 -3.67 10.58 3.41
C PHE A 63 -2.39 9.75 3.53
N VAL A 64 -2.50 8.42 3.43
CA VAL A 64 -1.33 7.53 3.54
C VAL A 64 -0.31 7.84 2.46
N GLN A 65 -0.76 8.03 1.21
CA GLN A 65 0.11 8.37 0.09
C GLN A 65 0.83 9.71 0.31
N ALA A 66 0.08 10.75 0.69
CA ALA A 66 0.63 12.09 0.93
C ALA A 66 1.65 12.08 2.08
N GLN A 67 1.35 11.40 3.19
CA GLN A 67 2.25 11.35 4.34
C GLN A 67 3.48 10.48 4.07
N PHE A 68 3.32 9.31 3.44
CA PHE A 68 4.44 8.43 3.16
C PHE A 68 5.45 9.09 2.21
N SER A 69 4.97 9.57 1.05
CA SER A 69 5.82 10.18 0.02
C SER A 69 6.30 11.59 0.42
N GLY A 70 5.38 12.42 0.91
CA GLY A 70 5.68 13.81 1.27
C GLY A 70 6.49 13.96 2.55
N VAL A 71 6.17 13.17 3.58
CA VAL A 71 6.82 13.31 4.89
C VAL A 71 7.96 12.33 5.06
N LEU A 72 7.73 11.02 4.92
CA LEU A 72 8.77 10.03 5.24
C LEU A 72 9.89 10.00 4.21
N ILE A 73 9.60 10.20 2.93
CA ILE A 73 10.60 10.22 1.86
C ILE A 73 11.13 11.65 1.64
N ARG A 74 10.30 12.59 1.19
CA ARG A 74 10.78 13.92 0.74
C ARG A 74 11.31 14.78 1.90
N LYS A 75 10.53 14.93 2.99
CA LYS A 75 10.88 15.84 4.09
C LYS A 75 11.87 15.22 5.08
N ARG A 76 11.62 13.99 5.52
CA ARG A 76 12.41 13.32 6.58
C ARG A 76 13.51 12.40 6.05
N LYS A 77 13.47 12.00 4.77
CA LYS A 77 14.48 11.13 4.13
C LYS A 77 14.71 9.80 4.87
N LEU A 78 13.66 9.25 5.47
CA LEU A 78 13.71 7.98 6.22
C LEU A 78 13.65 6.76 5.30
N TYR A 79 13.15 6.93 4.08
CA TYR A 79 13.02 5.88 3.08
C TYR A 79 13.56 6.35 1.74
N SER A 80 13.96 5.39 0.93
CA SER A 80 14.56 5.61 -0.39
C SER A 80 13.62 6.35 -1.35
N VAL A 81 14.19 7.19 -2.23
CA VAL A 81 13.42 7.99 -3.21
C VAL A 81 12.73 7.12 -4.25
N GLU A 82 13.24 5.92 -4.50
CA GLU A 82 12.69 4.91 -5.41
C GLU A 82 11.30 4.44 -4.94
N LEU A 83 11.01 4.51 -3.64
CA LEU A 83 9.72 4.12 -3.07
C LEU A 83 8.64 5.20 -3.23
N ARG A 84 9.02 6.42 -3.66
CA ARG A 84 8.15 7.61 -3.69
C ARG A 84 6.88 7.40 -4.51
N ASP A 85 7.00 6.67 -5.61
CA ASP A 85 5.93 6.51 -6.59
C ASP A 85 5.27 5.12 -6.50
N VAL A 86 5.76 4.22 -5.63
CA VAL A 86 5.27 2.84 -5.50
C VAL A 86 3.78 2.82 -5.15
N LEU A 87 3.36 3.59 -4.13
CA LEU A 87 1.94 3.66 -3.74
C LEU A 87 1.07 4.26 -4.83
N THR A 88 1.55 5.31 -5.50
CA THR A 88 0.82 5.98 -6.59
C THR A 88 0.62 5.05 -7.78
N LYS A 89 1.65 4.30 -8.19
CA LYS A 89 1.55 3.35 -9.29
C LYS A 89 0.63 2.18 -8.93
N ASN A 90 0.76 1.62 -7.73
CA ASN A 90 -0.08 0.51 -7.29
C ASN A 90 -1.56 0.92 -7.17
N ILE A 91 -1.87 2.13 -6.67
CA ILE A 91 -3.28 2.55 -6.59
C ILE A 91 -3.89 2.76 -7.98
N GLN A 92 -3.10 3.22 -8.96
CA GLN A 92 -3.54 3.32 -10.35
C GLN A 92 -3.82 1.94 -10.94
N SER A 93 -2.89 0.98 -10.79
CA SER A 93 -3.09 -0.41 -11.24
C SER A 93 -4.32 -1.05 -10.58
N ARG A 94 -4.52 -0.86 -9.26
CA ARG A 94 -5.73 -1.32 -8.58
C ARG A 94 -6.98 -0.67 -9.15
N THR A 95 -6.99 0.66 -9.33
CA THR A 95 -8.18 1.36 -9.83
C THR A 95 -8.58 0.85 -11.22
N LEU A 96 -7.60 0.61 -12.09
CA LEU A 96 -7.83 -0.04 -13.39
C LEU A 96 -8.43 -1.45 -13.20
N ALA A 97 -7.80 -2.27 -12.36
CA ALA A 97 -8.23 -3.66 -12.10
C ALA A 97 -9.64 -3.78 -11.51
N ASP A 98 -10.01 -2.89 -10.58
CA ASP A 98 -11.23 -3.03 -9.77
C ASP A 98 -12.44 -2.32 -10.39
N TYR A 99 -12.22 -1.23 -11.12
CA TYR A 99 -13.30 -0.30 -11.50
C TYR A 99 -13.38 0.02 -12.99
N ASP A 100 -12.34 -0.23 -13.77
CA ASP A 100 -12.38 0.01 -15.21
C ASP A 100 -12.92 -1.22 -15.96
N SER A 101 -13.47 -0.97 -17.13
CA SER A 101 -13.79 -1.98 -18.13
C SER A 101 -12.55 -2.64 -18.73
N ILE A 102 -11.40 -1.96 -18.68
CA ILE A 102 -10.11 -2.45 -19.17
C ILE A 102 -9.35 -3.16 -18.05
N SER A 103 -8.90 -4.39 -18.30
CA SER A 103 -8.13 -5.16 -17.32
C SER A 103 -6.64 -4.80 -17.30
N VAL A 104 -6.03 -5.00 -16.14
CA VAL A 104 -4.56 -5.04 -16.00
C VAL A 104 -4.04 -6.28 -16.73
N THR A 105 -2.95 -6.10 -17.46
CA THR A 105 -2.21 -7.16 -18.17
C THR A 105 -0.76 -7.16 -17.71
N GLU A 106 0.02 -8.16 -18.13
CA GLU A 106 1.44 -8.34 -17.79
C GLU A 106 2.34 -7.17 -18.21
#